data_AF-A0A4Q7DKY5-F1
#
_entry.id   AF-A0A4Q7DKY5-F1
#
_cell.length_a   1.000
_cell.length_b   1.000
_cell.length_c   1.000
_cell.angle_alpha   90.00
_cell.angle_beta   90.00
_cell.angle_gamma   90.00
#
_symmetry.space_group_name_H-M   'P 1'
#
loop_
_entity.id
_entity.type
_entity.pdbx_description
1 polymer ?
#
loop_
_entity_poly.entity_id
_entity_poly.type
_entity_poly.pdbx_seq_one_letter_code
_entity_poly.pdbx_strand_id
1 'polypeptide(L)'
;MRLIEVLPAHDIRAFDNPPMLSTDEKKQYFRVDEALMSLLGGVKEGHNKVGLLLQYGYFKASGRFYTQNTFRGEDIQFVEKIVGVGVEDVARRYVDRTR
;
A
#
# COMPACT_ATOMS: atom_id res chain seq x y z
N MET A 1 -6.81 32.21 20.00
CA MET A 1 -7.09 30.76 20.19
C MET A 1 -5.75 30.03 20.27
N ARG A 2 -5.54 29.17 21.28
CA ARG A 2 -4.39 28.25 21.26
C ARG A 2 -4.73 27.09 20.32
N LEU A 3 -3.84 26.79 19.39
CA LEU A 3 -3.95 25.63 18.52
C LEU A 3 -3.79 24.38 19.40
N ILE A 4 -4.77 23.48 19.38
CA ILE A 4 -4.61 22.17 20.02
C ILE A 4 -3.76 21.33 19.09
N GLU A 5 -2.55 20.98 19.53
CA GLU A 5 -1.74 19.95 18.87
C GLU A 5 -2.33 18.59 19.24
N VAL A 6 -3.07 17.99 18.31
CA VAL A 6 -3.68 16.65 18.49
C VAL A 6 -2.59 15.56 18.51
N LEU A 7 -1.55 15.74 17.69
CA LEU A 7 -0.37 14.88 17.64
C LEU A 7 0.89 15.74 17.43
N PRO A 8 2.02 15.38 18.05
CA PRO A 8 3.30 15.99 17.73
C PRO A 8 3.71 15.62 16.29
N ALA A 9 4.58 16.44 15.68
CA ALA A 9 4.93 16.29 14.26
C ALA A 9 5.52 14.91 13.89
N HIS A 10 6.16 14.20 14.82
CA HIS A 10 6.68 12.86 14.57
C HIS A 10 5.56 11.81 14.46
N ASP A 11 4.52 11.93 15.28
CA ASP A 11 3.37 11.03 15.23
C ASP A 11 2.52 11.28 13.99
N ILE A 12 2.38 12.53 13.55
CA ILE A 12 1.74 12.85 12.26
C ILE A 12 2.45 12.14 11.11
N ARG A 13 3.80 12.21 11.09
CA ARG A 13 4.58 11.51 10.06
C ARG A 13 4.40 10.00 10.12
N ALA A 14 4.41 9.40 11.31
CA ALA A 14 4.18 7.97 11.46
C ALA A 14 2.76 7.57 11.02
N PHE A 15 1.77 8.42 11.29
CA PHE A 15 0.37 8.19 10.95
C PHE A 15 0.08 8.33 9.44
N ASP A 16 0.73 9.29 8.77
CA ASP A 16 0.50 9.58 7.35
C ASP A 16 1.33 8.74 6.37
N ASN A 17 2.27 7.92 6.87
CA ASN A 17 3.12 7.06 6.04
C ASN A 17 2.87 5.57 6.31
N PRO A 18 3.01 4.70 5.30
CA PRO A 18 2.89 3.26 5.49
C PRO A 18 3.88 2.72 6.54
N PRO A 19 3.46 1.73 7.35
CA PRO A 19 4.34 1.09 8.32
C PRO A 19 5.55 0.46 7.62
N MET A 20 6.68 0.42 8.33
CA MET A 20 7.86 -0.29 7.83
C MET A 20 7.71 -1.78 8.13
N LEU A 21 7.29 -2.55 7.12
CA LEU A 21 7.05 -3.98 7.27
C LEU A 21 8.36 -4.77 7.18
N SER A 22 8.58 -5.69 8.11
CA SER A 22 9.59 -6.74 8.01
C SER A 22 9.24 -7.76 6.92
N THR A 23 10.21 -8.57 6.51
CA THR A 23 9.97 -9.62 5.49
C THR A 23 8.84 -10.58 5.85
N ASP A 24 8.70 -10.94 7.12
CA ASP A 24 7.63 -11.86 7.56
C ASP A 24 6.27 -11.14 7.61
N GLU A 25 6.24 -9.88 8.01
CA GLU A 25 5.03 -9.06 7.92
C GLU A 25 4.59 -8.84 6.48
N LYS A 26 5.53 -8.64 5.53
CA LYS A 26 5.20 -8.55 4.10
C LYS A 26 4.53 -9.84 3.60
N LYS A 27 5.04 -11.02 3.99
CA LYS A 27 4.41 -12.31 3.65
C LYS A 27 3.01 -12.42 4.25
N GLN A 28 2.81 -11.95 5.49
CA GLN A 28 1.51 -12.01 6.17
C GLN A 28 0.50 -11.03 5.56
N TYR A 29 0.88 -9.75 5.43
CA TYR A 29 -0.02 -8.69 5.02
C TYR A 29 -0.23 -8.63 3.50
N PHE A 30 0.71 -9.07 2.67
CA PHE A 30 0.49 -9.18 1.22
C PHE A 30 0.08 -10.57 0.77
N ARG A 31 -0.26 -11.48 1.69
CA ARG A 31 -0.85 -12.78 1.34
C ARG A 31 -2.14 -12.59 0.54
N VAL A 32 -2.20 -13.25 -0.61
CA VAL A 32 -3.37 -13.29 -1.50
C VAL A 32 -4.16 -14.57 -1.21
N ASP A 33 -5.41 -14.40 -0.79
CA ASP A 33 -6.39 -15.49 -0.69
C ASP A 33 -7.27 -15.53 -1.96
N GLU A 34 -8.21 -16.48 -2.01
CA GLU A 34 -9.07 -16.67 -3.18
C GLU A 34 -9.94 -15.44 -3.49
N ALA A 35 -10.45 -14.76 -2.46
CA ALA A 35 -11.26 -13.55 -2.62
C ALA A 35 -10.43 -12.42 -3.23
N LEU A 36 -9.21 -12.21 -2.72
CA LEU A 36 -8.30 -11.20 -3.23
C LEU A 36 -7.79 -11.55 -4.63
N MET A 37 -7.58 -12.84 -4.92
CA MET A 37 -7.22 -13.30 -6.27
C MET A 37 -8.33 -12.99 -7.28
N SER A 38 -9.59 -13.22 -6.94
CA SER A 38 -10.74 -12.85 -7.78
C SER A 38 -10.80 -11.35 -8.03
N LEU A 39 -10.60 -10.54 -6.98
CA LEU A 39 -10.56 -9.08 -7.09
C LEU A 39 -9.43 -8.61 -8.02
N LEU A 40 -8.22 -9.15 -7.84
CA LEU A 40 -7.06 -8.85 -8.69
C LEU A 40 -7.27 -9.32 -10.14
N GLY A 41 -8.02 -10.40 -10.35
CA GLY A 41 -8.39 -10.91 -11.67
C GLY A 41 -9.28 -9.96 -12.47
N GLY A 42 -10.14 -9.18 -11.78
CA GLY A 42 -10.99 -8.16 -12.40
C GLY A 42 -10.25 -6.88 -12.82
N VAL A 43 -9.04 -6.66 -12.32
CA VAL A 43 -8.22 -5.47 -12.65
C VAL A 43 -7.41 -5.75 -13.91
N LYS A 44 -7.44 -4.84 -14.89
CA LYS A 44 -6.75 -5.05 -16.17
C LYS A 44 -5.28 -4.69 -16.10
N GLU A 45 -4.95 -3.52 -15.55
CA GLU A 45 -3.58 -3.00 -15.58
C GLU A 45 -2.72 -3.53 -14.42
N GLY A 46 -1.48 -3.90 -14.72
CA GLY A 46 -0.54 -4.42 -13.72
C GLY A 46 -0.25 -3.44 -12.57
N HIS A 47 -0.05 -2.15 -12.85
CA HIS A 47 0.14 -1.14 -11.80
C HIS A 47 -1.07 -1.02 -10.88
N ASN A 48 -2.28 -1.20 -11.41
CA ASN A 48 -3.52 -1.18 -10.63
C ASN A 48 -3.63 -2.39 -9.72
N LYS A 49 -3.19 -3.57 -10.16
CA LYS A 49 -3.08 -4.76 -9.30
C LYS A 49 -2.09 -4.57 -8.16
N VAL A 50 -0.91 -4.05 -8.48
CA VAL A 50 0.14 -3.79 -7.48
C VAL A 50 -0.34 -2.77 -6.45
N GLY A 51 -0.86 -1.62 -6.90
CA GLY A 51 -1.37 -0.59 -5.99
C GLY A 51 -2.54 -1.07 -5.13
N LEU A 52 -3.47 -1.87 -5.70
CA LEU A 52 -4.57 -2.46 -4.94
C LEU A 52 -4.07 -3.40 -3.83
N LEU A 53 -3.12 -4.28 -4.14
CA LEU A 53 -2.56 -5.20 -3.15
C LEU A 53 -1.74 -4.47 -2.09
N LEU A 54 -1.00 -3.41 -2.46
CA LEU A 54 -0.32 -2.54 -1.50
C LEU A 54 -1.30 -1.88 -0.53
N GLN A 55 -2.36 -1.25 -1.05
CA GLN A 55 -3.39 -0.62 -0.22
C GLN A 55 -4.05 -1.63 0.72
N TYR A 56 -4.39 -2.82 0.22
CA TYR A 56 -4.99 -3.87 1.03
C TYR A 56 -4.05 -4.34 2.15
N GLY A 57 -2.77 -4.59 1.84
CA GLY A 57 -1.79 -5.02 2.84
C GLY A 57 -1.52 -3.95 3.90
N TYR A 58 -1.35 -2.69 3.48
CA TYR A 58 -1.19 -1.58 4.42
C TYR A 58 -2.42 -1.37 5.29
N PHE A 59 -3.62 -1.50 4.73
CA PHE A 59 -4.86 -1.44 5.50
C PHE A 59 -4.94 -2.56 6.54
N LYS A 60 -4.53 -3.78 6.21
CA LYS A 60 -4.46 -4.87 7.20
C LYS A 60 -3.46 -4.59 8.33
N ALA A 61 -2.35 -3.93 8.03
CA ALA A 61 -1.30 -3.65 9.01
C ALA A 61 -1.61 -2.45 9.93
N SER A 62 -2.31 -1.45 9.41
CA SER A 62 -2.45 -0.13 10.07
C SER A 62 -3.87 0.43 10.12
N GLY A 63 -4.82 -0.21 9.45
CA GLY A 63 -6.21 0.26 9.35
C GLY A 63 -6.42 1.47 8.44
N ARG A 64 -5.47 1.78 7.54
CA ARG A 64 -5.52 3.00 6.71
C ARG A 64 -5.06 2.77 5.26
N PHE A 65 -5.58 3.61 4.37
CA PHE A 65 -5.11 3.77 3.00
C PHE A 65 -4.13 4.94 2.87
N TYR A 66 -3.14 4.77 2.01
CA TYR A 66 -2.03 5.71 1.85
C TYR A 66 -1.96 6.25 0.43
N THR A 67 -1.35 7.43 0.26
CA THR A 67 -1.18 7.99 -1.08
C THR A 67 -0.09 7.23 -1.84
N GLN A 68 -0.25 7.08 -3.16
CA GLN A 68 0.70 6.32 -3.99
C GLN A 68 2.16 6.77 -3.85
N ASN A 69 2.39 8.07 -3.61
CA ASN A 69 3.73 8.64 -3.44
C ASN A 69 4.42 8.23 -2.13
N THR A 70 3.65 7.69 -1.18
CA THR A 70 4.16 7.22 0.12
C THR A 70 4.42 5.72 0.14
N PHE A 71 4.08 4.99 -0.93
CA PHE A 71 4.34 3.56 -1.01
C PHE A 71 5.84 3.28 -0.96
N ARG A 72 6.21 2.27 -0.18
CA ARG A 72 7.62 1.92 0.02
C ARG A 72 8.11 1.09 -1.16
N GLY A 73 9.26 1.46 -1.73
CA GLY A 73 9.85 0.78 -2.89
C GLY A 73 10.05 -0.72 -2.69
N GLU A 74 10.50 -1.13 -1.49
CA GLU A 74 10.67 -2.56 -1.18
C GLU A 74 9.36 -3.34 -1.15
N ASP A 75 8.26 -2.69 -0.75
CA ASP A 75 6.95 -3.33 -0.71
C ASP A 75 6.37 -3.42 -2.13
N ILE A 76 6.58 -2.38 -2.95
CA ILE A 76 6.27 -2.42 -4.39
C ILE A 76 6.95 -3.62 -5.03
N GLN A 77 8.27 -3.77 -4.85
CA GLN A 77 9.04 -4.89 -5.40
C GLN A 77 8.57 -6.25 -4.88
N PHE A 78 8.15 -6.33 -3.62
CA PHE A 78 7.61 -7.56 -3.04
C PHE A 78 6.27 -7.94 -3.68
N VAL A 79 5.38 -6.96 -3.83
CA VAL A 79 4.04 -7.14 -4.41
C VAL A 79 4.10 -7.41 -5.91
N GLU A 80 5.00 -6.76 -6.66
CA GLU A 80 5.26 -7.03 -8.07
C GLU A 80 5.57 -8.51 -8.34
N LYS A 81 6.39 -9.12 -7.47
CA LYS A 81 6.70 -10.56 -7.54
C LYS A 81 5.48 -11.44 -7.31
N ILE A 82 4.57 -11.03 -6.42
CA ILE A 82 3.32 -11.77 -6.15
C ILE A 82 2.37 -11.68 -7.34
N VAL A 83 2.21 -10.48 -7.90
CA VAL A 83 1.30 -10.24 -9.03
C VAL A 83 1.88 -10.79 -10.34
N GLY A 84 3.20 -11.01 -10.41
CA GLY A 84 3.88 -11.52 -11.60
C GLY A 84 4.09 -10.44 -12.68
N VAL A 85 4.24 -9.19 -12.27
CA VAL A 85 4.40 -8.04 -13.17
C VAL A 85 5.61 -7.22 -12.73
N GLY A 86 6.51 -6.90 -13.67
CA GLY A 86 7.55 -5.89 -13.46
C GLY A 86 7.02 -4.57 -13.99
N VAL A 87 6.55 -3.69 -13.11
CA VAL A 87 5.82 -2.48 -13.52
C VAL A 87 6.64 -1.27 -13.18
N GLU A 88 7.19 -0.64 -14.20
CA GLU A 88 7.83 0.66 -14.02
C GLU A 88 6.81 1.71 -13.54
N ASP A 89 7.22 2.47 -12.53
CA ASP A 89 6.53 3.65 -12.02
C ASP A 89 5.10 3.41 -11.50
N VAL A 90 4.89 2.35 -10.70
CA VAL A 90 3.61 2.10 -10.00
C VAL A 90 3.13 3.36 -9.25
N ALA A 91 4.04 4.04 -8.53
CA ALA A 91 3.73 5.24 -7.77
C ALA A 91 3.28 6.45 -8.60
N ARG A 92 3.46 6.44 -9.93
CA ARG A 92 2.95 7.49 -10.82
C ARG A 92 1.68 7.07 -11.56
N ARG A 93 1.54 5.77 -11.82
CA ARG A 93 0.46 5.21 -12.64
C ARG A 93 -0.75 4.75 -11.83
N TYR A 94 -0.56 4.44 -10.55
CA TYR A 94 -1.64 4.00 -9.67
C TYR A 94 -2.50 5.18 -9.21
N VAL A 95 -3.48 5.58 -10.02
CA VAL A 95 -4.34 6.72 -9.72
C VAL A 95 -4.95 6.58 -8.31
N ASP A 96 -4.53 7.47 -7.42
CA ASP A 96 -5.11 7.59 -6.09
C ASP A 96 -6.54 8.09 -6.23
N ARG A 97 -7.51 7.18 -6.11
CA ARG A 97 -8.94 7.49 -6.13
C ARG A 97 -9.51 7.69 -4.72
N THR A 98 -8.65 7.70 -3.69
CA THR A 98 -9.04 7.71 -2.28
C THR A 98 -9.00 9.11 -1.63
N ARG A 99 -9.08 10.18 -2.43
CA ARG A 99 -9.22 11.56 -1.94
C ARG A 99 -10.29 12.33 -2.71
#